data_AF-A0A285MV58-F1
#
_entry.id   AF-A0A285MV58-F1
#
_cell.length_a   1.000
_cell.length_b   1.000
_cell.length_c   1.000
_cell.angle_alpha   90.00
_cell.angle_beta   90.00
_cell.angle_gamma   90.00
#
_symmetry.space_group_name_H-M   'P 1'
#
loop_
_entity.id
_entity.type
_entity.pdbx_description
1 polymer ?
#
loop_
_entity_poly.entity_id
_entity_poly.type
_entity_poly.pdbx_seq_one_letter_code
_entity_poly.pdbx_strand_id
1 'polypeptide(L)'
;MIVWRSPIKKLFLKSKEKFDELKRQCLFFPLFMIGSIFVCGCQEYGNVLLKIKVEETEGLGRPLEYITINLPRLHLDQKDYQLYAHSVDDTIKVPVQIVRSKLNDKGNHEMQGILPISIGRHETKEYFIKVEPNTNLNGDTDLVVTGSDLNLTVENKHYIASLKEYIGHQQQKLGSGHLGNLTLKEFNDVVLARKDPNLKIHWAPNFSKENLSYKTMAHLNSPDSVFVSTKGPYYFSLFRSGRIKGYEKILLNGKYRFYAGLPYFIFESEIHFTENDSVNLLRNDEMTMDSLFTHIAFPKAGGTTVHLPLYDESTMTYLDENPIPDDEPWLFFYNKHESFAFGSIRLHYDNKNVYGDDSPTFNKHTKITASANNGRYWNRRLIHNKNTLVPKGSKYNEKNAYIIYKIDEKDPAKTIKYFYERLKKPVKVKYTH
;
A
#
# COMPACT_ATOMS: atom_id res chain seq x y z
N MET A 1 57.04 11.88 1.51
CA MET A 1 56.81 10.43 1.34
C MET A 1 56.72 10.15 -0.13
N ILE A 2 57.58 9.25 -0.60
CA ILE A 2 57.84 8.90 -1.99
C ILE A 2 56.67 8.04 -2.52
N VAL A 3 56.41 8.10 -3.84
CA VAL A 3 56.22 6.96 -4.77
C VAL A 3 55.20 7.28 -5.89
N TRP A 4 55.78 7.59 -7.05
CA TRP A 4 55.55 7.06 -8.40
C TRP A 4 54.21 7.21 -9.14
N ARG A 5 54.33 7.93 -10.28
CA ARG A 5 53.67 7.66 -11.56
C ARG A 5 54.38 6.48 -12.26
N SER A 6 53.64 5.68 -13.05
CA SER A 6 53.88 5.45 -14.50
C SER A 6 52.98 4.31 -15.04
N PRO A 7 52.63 4.28 -16.35
CA PRO A 7 51.45 3.59 -16.86
C PRO A 7 51.75 2.53 -17.94
N ILE A 8 50.67 2.02 -18.57
CA ILE A 8 50.56 1.40 -19.91
C ILE A 8 51.30 0.07 -20.14
N LYS A 9 50.53 -0.95 -20.56
CA LYS A 9 50.83 -1.75 -21.76
C LYS A 9 49.57 -2.48 -22.28
N LYS A 10 49.11 -2.04 -23.46
CA LYS A 10 48.34 -2.83 -24.43
C LYS A 10 49.34 -3.52 -25.36
N LEU A 11 49.18 -4.81 -25.66
CA LEU A 11 49.60 -5.39 -26.96
C LEU A 11 48.94 -6.77 -27.17
N PHE A 12 47.98 -6.78 -28.10
CA PHE A 12 47.82 -7.63 -29.30
C PHE A 12 47.86 -9.18 -29.31
N LEU A 13 47.00 -9.66 -30.24
CA LEU A 13 47.12 -10.80 -31.18
C LEU A 13 46.36 -12.12 -30.89
N LYS A 14 45.18 -12.24 -31.53
CA LYS A 14 44.80 -13.20 -32.61
C LYS A 14 45.41 -14.63 -32.58
N SER A 15 44.51 -15.62 -32.54
CA SER A 15 44.33 -16.74 -33.50
C SER A 15 43.04 -17.49 -33.05
N LYS A 16 41.99 -17.76 -33.84
CA LYS A 16 41.75 -18.37 -35.16
C LYS A 16 41.88 -19.91 -35.14
N GLU A 17 40.82 -20.53 -35.67
CA GLU A 17 40.68 -21.96 -36.08
C GLU A 17 40.34 -22.93 -34.94
N LYS A 18 39.55 -23.99 -35.09
CA LYS A 18 38.68 -24.62 -36.10
C LYS A 18 38.24 -25.92 -35.39
N PHE A 19 36.99 -26.34 -35.44
CA PHE A 19 36.67 -27.78 -35.42
C PHE A 19 35.24 -28.00 -35.93
N ASP A 20 35.16 -28.13 -37.25
CA ASP A 20 34.00 -28.69 -37.95
C ASP A 20 34.14 -30.21 -38.04
N GLU A 21 33.03 -30.88 -37.77
CA GLU A 21 32.44 -31.96 -38.59
C GLU A 21 33.27 -33.22 -38.90
N LEU A 22 32.81 -34.39 -38.41
CA LEU A 22 32.70 -35.59 -39.26
C LEU A 22 31.77 -36.68 -38.68
N LYS A 23 30.60 -36.71 -39.32
CA LYS A 23 29.65 -37.80 -39.64
C LYS A 23 30.19 -39.26 -39.74
N ARG A 24 29.21 -40.18 -39.62
CA ARG A 24 29.03 -41.55 -40.20
C ARG A 24 29.71 -42.70 -39.39
N GLN A 25 29.14 -43.91 -39.23
CA GLN A 25 27.95 -44.59 -39.78
C GLN A 25 27.74 -45.94 -39.05
N CYS A 26 26.56 -46.54 -39.25
CA CYS A 26 26.23 -47.99 -39.24
C CYS A 26 25.87 -48.73 -37.93
N LEU A 27 24.55 -48.95 -37.80
CA LEU A 27 23.87 -50.26 -37.77
C LEU A 27 24.46 -51.39 -36.90
N PHE A 28 23.78 -51.70 -35.79
CA PHE A 28 23.45 -53.08 -35.39
C PHE A 28 22.26 -53.06 -34.41
N PHE A 29 21.16 -53.69 -34.81
CA PHE A 29 20.05 -54.06 -33.94
C PHE A 29 20.44 -55.33 -33.17
N PRO A 30 20.07 -55.43 -31.88
CA PRO A 30 19.20 -56.54 -31.53
C PRO A 30 18.05 -56.14 -30.60
N LEU A 31 16.96 -56.89 -30.75
CA LEU A 31 15.77 -56.94 -29.88
C LEU A 31 16.10 -56.79 -28.40
N PHE A 32 15.51 -55.77 -27.76
CA PHE A 32 15.23 -55.77 -26.33
C PHE A 32 13.71 -55.87 -26.12
N MET A 33 13.24 -57.09 -25.85
CA MET A 33 12.11 -57.28 -24.94
C MET A 33 12.62 -56.91 -23.55
N ILE A 34 11.96 -55.99 -22.85
CA ILE A 34 11.82 -55.98 -21.37
C ILE A 34 10.88 -54.82 -21.00
N GLY A 35 9.77 -55.18 -20.36
CA GLY A 35 9.15 -54.45 -19.26
C GLY A 35 8.70 -53.01 -19.51
N SER A 36 7.45 -52.83 -19.92
CA SER A 36 6.66 -51.65 -19.54
C SER A 36 6.45 -51.69 -18.02
N ILE A 37 7.45 -51.25 -17.26
CA ILE A 37 7.26 -50.85 -15.87
C ILE A 37 6.45 -49.55 -15.95
N PHE A 38 5.13 -49.66 -15.75
CA PHE A 38 4.34 -48.55 -15.28
C PHE A 38 4.89 -48.18 -13.91
N VAL A 39 5.90 -47.30 -13.89
CA VAL A 39 6.20 -46.50 -12.71
C VAL A 39 5.02 -45.56 -12.59
N CYS A 40 3.96 -46.03 -11.92
CA CYS A 40 3.11 -45.14 -11.15
C CYS A 40 4.06 -44.46 -10.17
N GLY A 41 4.63 -43.34 -10.59
CA GLY A 41 5.20 -42.39 -9.67
C GLY A 41 4.05 -42.00 -8.76
N CYS A 42 3.99 -42.60 -7.58
CA CYS A 42 3.41 -41.96 -6.43
C CYS A 42 4.21 -40.68 -6.25
N GLN A 43 3.80 -39.64 -6.98
CA GLN A 43 4.20 -38.28 -6.72
C GLN A 43 3.68 -38.04 -5.31
N GLU A 44 4.58 -38.08 -4.33
CA GLU A 44 4.26 -37.67 -2.97
C GLU A 44 3.78 -36.22 -3.08
N TYR A 45 2.46 -36.08 -3.18
CA TYR A 45 1.79 -34.79 -3.12
C TYR A 45 2.24 -34.18 -1.81
N GLY A 46 3.10 -33.16 -1.88
CA GLY A 46 3.57 -32.43 -0.71
C GLY A 46 2.38 -32.10 0.17
N ASN A 47 2.47 -32.44 1.46
CA ASN A 47 1.35 -32.43 2.40
C ASN A 47 0.54 -31.13 2.25
N VAL A 48 -0.69 -31.27 1.73
CA VAL A 48 -1.63 -30.16 1.60
C VAL A 48 -1.98 -29.70 3.00
N LEU A 49 -1.61 -28.46 3.33
CA LEU A 49 -1.87 -27.88 4.64
C LEU A 49 -3.26 -27.29 4.76
N LEU A 50 -3.75 -26.71 3.66
CA LEU A 50 -4.96 -25.92 3.65
C LEU A 50 -5.53 -25.92 2.24
N LYS A 51 -6.84 -26.15 2.14
CA LYS A 51 -7.60 -25.89 0.92
C LYS A 51 -8.39 -24.60 1.09
N ILE A 52 -8.28 -23.71 0.12
CA ILE A 52 -9.06 -22.47 0.07
C ILE A 52 -9.86 -22.39 -1.22
N LYS A 53 -11.03 -21.77 -1.12
CA LYS A 53 -11.89 -21.41 -2.25
C LYS A 53 -12.03 -19.90 -2.26
N VAL A 54 -11.74 -19.28 -3.40
CA VAL A 54 -11.82 -17.85 -3.63
C VAL A 54 -12.95 -17.57 -4.62
N GLU A 55 -13.90 -16.74 -4.22
CA GLU A 55 -15.10 -16.45 -5.00
C GLU A 55 -15.19 -14.95 -5.30
N GLU A 56 -15.33 -14.61 -6.58
CA GLU A 56 -15.71 -13.27 -7.02
C GLU A 56 -17.25 -13.22 -7.09
N THR A 57 -17.91 -12.44 -6.24
CA THR A 57 -19.39 -12.47 -6.14
C THR A 57 -20.09 -11.31 -6.82
N GLU A 58 -19.34 -10.32 -7.33
CA GLU A 58 -19.89 -9.01 -7.71
C GLU A 58 -19.86 -8.77 -9.22
N GLY A 59 -19.38 -9.74 -10.01
CA GLY A 59 -19.23 -9.62 -11.45
C GLY A 59 -18.05 -8.74 -11.85
N LEU A 60 -17.09 -8.50 -10.95
CA LEU A 60 -15.95 -7.63 -11.16
C LEU A 60 -14.73 -8.46 -11.58
N GLY A 61 -14.25 -8.31 -12.81
CA GLY A 61 -13.02 -8.96 -13.25
C GLY A 61 -11.79 -8.35 -12.56
N ARG A 62 -10.88 -9.20 -12.09
CA ARG A 62 -9.75 -8.82 -11.23
C ARG A 62 -8.45 -9.42 -11.76
N PRO A 63 -7.70 -8.68 -12.58
CA PRO A 63 -6.44 -9.17 -13.14
C PRO A 63 -5.35 -9.34 -12.08
N LEU A 64 -5.44 -8.59 -10.96
CA LEU A 64 -4.58 -8.70 -9.80
C LEU A 64 -5.35 -8.26 -8.55
N GLU A 65 -5.43 -9.15 -7.57
CA GLU A 65 -5.86 -8.86 -6.20
C GLU A 65 -4.98 -9.62 -5.21
N TYR A 66 -4.75 -9.06 -4.03
CA TYR A 66 -4.08 -9.76 -2.95
C TYR A 66 -5.09 -10.22 -1.93
N ILE A 67 -5.08 -11.52 -1.64
CA ILE A 67 -5.89 -12.11 -0.57
C ILE A 67 -5.02 -12.41 0.64
N THR A 68 -5.59 -12.23 1.83
CA THR A 68 -4.98 -12.69 3.08
C THR A 68 -5.64 -14.00 3.48
N ILE A 69 -4.83 -14.97 3.85
CA ILE A 69 -5.27 -16.29 4.32
C ILE A 69 -4.72 -16.54 5.73
N ASN A 70 -5.53 -17.17 6.57
CA ASN A 70 -5.10 -17.68 7.86
C ASN A 70 -4.54 -19.08 7.63
N LEU A 71 -3.33 -19.31 8.13
CA LEU A 71 -2.62 -20.57 7.98
C LEU A 71 -2.67 -21.33 9.31
N PRO A 72 -2.76 -22.67 9.28
CA PRO A 72 -2.60 -23.48 10.48
C PRO A 72 -1.20 -23.28 11.07
N ARG A 73 -1.02 -23.65 12.34
CA ARG A 73 0.30 -23.61 12.98
C ARG A 73 1.25 -24.54 12.21
N LEU A 74 2.39 -23.99 11.78
CA LEU A 74 3.45 -24.77 11.15
C LEU A 74 4.69 -24.68 12.04
N HIS A 75 5.26 -25.84 12.35
CA HIS A 75 6.59 -25.95 12.94
C HIS A 75 7.61 -26.02 11.81
N LEU A 76 7.71 -24.95 11.01
CA LEU A 76 8.69 -24.87 9.94
C LEU A 76 9.92 -24.15 10.45
N ASP A 77 11.07 -24.80 10.37
CA ASP A 77 12.34 -24.10 10.37
C ASP A 77 12.42 -23.37 9.01
N GLN A 78 12.17 -22.06 9.03
CA GLN A 78 11.82 -21.27 7.83
C GLN A 78 12.93 -21.19 6.77
N LYS A 79 14.14 -21.68 7.06
CA LYS A 79 15.28 -21.56 6.15
C LYS A 79 15.17 -22.46 4.92
N ASP A 80 14.55 -23.64 5.08
CA ASP A 80 14.59 -24.67 4.03
C ASP A 80 13.24 -24.87 3.32
N TYR A 81 12.17 -24.21 3.77
CA TYR A 81 10.82 -24.42 3.26
C TYR A 81 10.06 -23.12 2.96
N GLN A 82 9.27 -23.15 1.89
CA GLN A 82 8.42 -22.06 1.43
C GLN A 82 6.98 -22.59 1.22
N LEU A 83 5.99 -21.75 1.52
CA LEU A 83 4.60 -22.06 1.23
C LEU A 83 4.25 -21.65 -0.20
N TYR A 84 3.52 -22.52 -0.90
CA TYR A 84 2.98 -22.26 -2.22
C TYR A 84 1.49 -22.54 -2.27
N ALA A 85 0.75 -21.70 -2.98
CA ALA A 85 -0.60 -21.95 -3.40
C ALA A 85 -0.59 -22.53 -4.81
N HIS A 86 -1.20 -23.70 -4.97
CA HIS A 86 -1.39 -24.36 -6.26
C HIS A 86 -2.84 -24.30 -6.69
N SER A 87 -3.13 -24.04 -7.96
CA SER A 87 -4.46 -24.28 -8.52
C SER A 87 -4.81 -25.77 -8.51
N VAL A 88 -6.09 -26.10 -8.72
CA VAL A 88 -6.55 -27.50 -8.69
C VAL A 88 -5.89 -28.39 -9.74
N ASP A 89 -5.55 -27.81 -10.88
CA ASP A 89 -4.86 -28.46 -11.98
C ASP A 89 -3.32 -28.33 -11.90
N ASP A 90 -2.79 -27.78 -10.80
CA ASP A 90 -1.37 -27.45 -10.56
C ASP A 90 -0.73 -26.58 -11.68
N THR A 91 -1.53 -25.92 -12.53
CA THR A 91 -1.02 -25.03 -13.59
C THR A 91 -0.50 -23.69 -13.08
N ILE A 92 -1.01 -23.25 -11.92
CA ILE A 92 -0.63 -22.01 -11.26
C ILE A 92 0.04 -22.38 -9.94
N LYS A 93 1.30 -21.95 -9.78
CA LYS A 93 2.06 -22.05 -8.53
C LYS A 93 2.48 -20.65 -8.09
N VAL A 94 2.01 -20.22 -6.93
CA VAL A 94 2.28 -18.87 -6.39
C VAL A 94 2.83 -18.96 -4.97
N PRO A 95 3.99 -18.35 -4.67
CA PRO A 95 4.48 -18.27 -3.30
C PRO A 95 3.49 -17.55 -2.37
N VAL A 96 3.30 -18.10 -1.17
CA VAL A 96 2.56 -17.43 -0.09
C VAL A 96 3.56 -16.69 0.80
N GLN A 97 3.48 -15.38 0.84
CA GLN A 97 4.32 -14.57 1.72
C GLN A 97 3.71 -14.52 3.13
N ILE A 98 4.45 -14.97 4.15
CA ILE A 98 4.05 -14.80 5.54
C ILE A 98 4.17 -13.33 5.94
N VAL A 99 3.08 -12.73 6.43
CA VAL A 99 3.03 -11.30 6.80
C VAL A 99 2.85 -11.06 8.30
N ARG A 100 2.36 -12.07 9.03
CA ARG A 100 2.21 -12.02 10.49
C ARG A 100 2.30 -13.41 11.08
N SER A 101 2.93 -13.50 12.26
CA SER A 101 2.82 -14.62 13.18
C SER A 101 2.54 -14.05 14.56
N LYS A 102 1.45 -14.44 15.21
CA LYS A 102 1.12 -14.02 16.59
C LYS A 102 0.70 -15.25 17.39
N LEU A 103 1.10 -15.33 18.66
CA LEU A 103 0.36 -16.15 19.62
C LEU A 103 -0.99 -15.48 19.89
N ASN A 104 -2.08 -16.22 19.75
CA ASN A 104 -3.38 -15.80 20.24
C ASN A 104 -3.52 -16.06 21.75
N ASP A 105 -4.60 -15.56 22.34
CA ASP A 105 -4.81 -15.59 23.80
C ASP A 105 -4.97 -17.02 24.36
N LYS A 106 -5.14 -18.02 23.48
CA LYS A 106 -5.17 -19.45 23.81
C LYS A 106 -3.81 -20.13 23.69
N GLY A 107 -2.74 -19.37 23.43
CA GLY A 107 -1.39 -19.88 23.20
C GLY A 107 -1.18 -20.51 21.82
N ASN A 108 -2.13 -20.39 20.89
CA ASN A 108 -1.99 -20.93 19.54
C ASN A 108 -1.33 -19.90 18.62
N HIS A 109 -0.39 -20.36 17.78
CA HIS A 109 0.18 -19.51 16.74
C HIS A 109 -0.80 -19.34 15.58
N GLU A 110 -1.27 -18.11 15.37
CA GLU A 110 -1.96 -17.71 14.16
C GLU A 110 -0.94 -17.11 13.19
N MET A 111 -0.84 -17.71 12.02
CA MET A 111 -0.04 -17.19 10.92
C MET A 111 -0.96 -16.65 9.83
N GLN A 112 -0.55 -15.52 9.24
CA GLN A 112 -1.23 -14.96 8.09
C GLN A 112 -0.29 -14.95 6.90
N GLY A 113 -0.78 -15.53 5.80
CA GLY A 113 -0.16 -15.50 4.49
C GLY A 113 -0.87 -14.48 3.59
N ILE A 114 -0.13 -13.90 2.65
CA ILE A 114 -0.68 -13.12 1.55
C ILE A 114 -0.21 -13.73 0.23
N LEU A 115 -1.09 -13.77 -0.76
CA LEU A 115 -0.76 -14.18 -2.12
C LEU A 115 -1.52 -13.35 -3.16
N PRO A 116 -0.92 -13.11 -4.34
CA PRO A 116 -1.63 -12.55 -5.48
C PRO A 116 -2.54 -13.60 -6.13
N ILE A 117 -3.67 -13.14 -6.63
CA ILE A 117 -4.60 -13.92 -7.47
C ILE A 117 -5.02 -13.09 -8.69
N SER A 118 -5.48 -13.80 -9.71
CA SER A 118 -6.26 -13.26 -10.81
C SER A 118 -7.56 -14.05 -10.91
N ILE A 119 -8.69 -13.37 -10.97
CA ILE A 119 -10.02 -14.00 -10.98
C ILE A 119 -10.98 -13.21 -11.86
N GLY A 120 -11.68 -13.91 -12.74
CA GLY A 120 -12.70 -13.41 -13.65
C GLY A 120 -14.02 -13.08 -12.95
N ARG A 121 -14.96 -12.55 -13.73
CA ARG A 121 -16.29 -12.15 -13.25
C ARG A 121 -17.07 -13.38 -12.79
N HIS A 122 -17.65 -13.34 -11.59
CA HIS A 122 -18.39 -14.47 -11.03
C HIS A 122 -17.61 -15.80 -10.98
N GLU A 123 -16.28 -15.74 -11.13
CA GLU A 123 -15.44 -16.92 -11.14
C GLU A 123 -15.21 -17.40 -9.70
N THR A 124 -15.01 -18.71 -9.58
CA THR A 124 -14.54 -19.37 -8.37
C THR A 124 -13.24 -20.07 -8.70
N LYS A 125 -12.22 -19.87 -7.86
CA LYS A 125 -10.95 -20.61 -7.92
C LYS A 125 -10.70 -21.35 -6.62
N GLU A 126 -10.13 -22.54 -6.73
CA GLU A 126 -9.68 -23.32 -5.59
C GLU A 126 -8.16 -23.40 -5.59
N TYR A 127 -7.58 -23.30 -4.40
CA TYR A 127 -6.13 -23.41 -4.20
C TYR A 127 -5.79 -24.38 -3.07
N PHE A 128 -4.71 -25.12 -3.27
CA PHE A 128 -4.09 -25.99 -2.28
C PHE A 128 -2.80 -25.35 -1.78
N ILE A 129 -2.73 -25.07 -0.48
CA ILE A 129 -1.51 -24.55 0.15
C ILE A 129 -0.63 -25.72 0.56
N LYS A 130 0.58 -25.79 0.00
CA LYS A 130 1.55 -26.85 0.22
C LYS A 130 2.84 -26.27 0.83
N VAL A 131 3.53 -27.06 1.66
CA VAL A 131 4.92 -26.78 2.07
C VAL A 131 5.84 -27.45 1.07
N GLU A 132 6.80 -26.70 0.54
CA GLU A 132 7.82 -27.24 -0.35
C GLU A 132 9.20 -26.73 0.00
N PRO A 133 10.27 -27.46 -0.38
CA PRO A 133 11.64 -26.95 -0.25
C PRO A 133 11.78 -25.58 -0.90
N ASN A 134 12.51 -24.69 -0.26
CA ASN A 134 12.78 -23.36 -0.77
C ASN A 134 13.73 -23.46 -1.97
N THR A 135 13.18 -23.49 -3.19
CA THR A 135 13.96 -23.57 -4.43
C THR A 135 14.55 -22.21 -4.86
N ASN A 136 14.67 -21.23 -3.96
CA ASN A 136 15.16 -19.88 -4.27
C ASN A 136 14.47 -19.25 -5.49
N LEU A 137 13.16 -19.45 -5.62
CA LEU A 137 12.36 -18.59 -6.47
C LEU A 137 12.29 -17.25 -5.75
N ASN A 138 13.29 -16.40 -5.96
CA ASN A 138 13.09 -14.96 -5.84
C ASN A 138 11.90 -14.68 -6.75
N GLY A 139 10.71 -14.51 -6.16
CA GLY A 139 9.57 -14.04 -6.91
C GLY A 139 9.97 -12.66 -7.41
N ASP A 140 10.37 -12.57 -8.68
CA ASP A 140 10.74 -11.32 -9.34
C ASP A 140 9.49 -10.45 -9.44
N THR A 141 9.17 -9.81 -8.33
CA THR A 141 8.16 -8.78 -8.21
C THR A 141 8.81 -7.44 -8.35
N ASP A 142 8.02 -6.46 -8.78
CA ASP A 142 8.45 -5.07 -8.87
C ASP A 142 8.58 -4.39 -7.49
N LEU A 143 8.10 -4.99 -6.39
CA LEU A 143 8.16 -4.38 -5.06
C LEU A 143 9.56 -4.48 -4.46
N VAL A 144 10.18 -3.32 -4.23
CA VAL A 144 11.52 -3.19 -3.63
C VAL A 144 11.45 -2.28 -2.41
N VAL A 145 12.04 -2.72 -1.29
CA VAL A 145 12.10 -1.95 -0.04
C VAL A 145 13.54 -1.73 0.39
N THR A 146 14.04 -0.51 0.19
CA THR A 146 15.40 -0.11 0.55
C THR A 146 15.42 0.76 1.82
N GLY A 147 16.59 0.85 2.44
CA GLY A 147 16.79 1.56 3.71
C GLY A 147 16.68 0.67 4.95
N SER A 148 16.88 1.29 6.12
CA SER A 148 16.89 0.66 7.44
C SER A 148 15.84 1.28 8.37
N ASP A 149 15.38 0.48 9.33
CA ASP A 149 14.42 0.89 10.36
C ASP A 149 13.16 1.53 9.75
N LEU A 150 12.89 2.78 10.11
CA LEU A 150 11.78 3.58 9.59
C LEU A 150 12.18 4.46 8.38
N ASN A 151 13.48 4.57 8.09
CA ASN A 151 14.01 5.37 6.98
C ASN A 151 13.98 4.56 5.68
N LEU A 152 12.77 4.35 5.18
CA LEU A 152 12.51 3.44 4.08
C LEU A 152 12.14 4.17 2.79
N THR A 153 12.52 3.55 1.68
CA THR A 153 11.95 3.82 0.36
C THR A 153 11.26 2.54 -0.11
N VAL A 154 10.01 2.67 -0.52
CA VAL A 154 9.20 1.57 -1.06
C VAL A 154 8.89 1.87 -2.51
N GLU A 155 9.28 0.98 -3.40
CA GLU A 155 9.16 1.15 -4.84
C GLU A 155 8.37 -0.01 -5.43
N ASN A 156 7.52 0.27 -6.41
CA ASN A 156 7.00 -0.73 -7.34
C ASN A 156 7.07 -0.20 -8.79
N LYS A 157 6.40 -0.83 -9.76
CA LYS A 157 6.42 -0.37 -11.16
C LYS A 157 5.75 1.01 -11.36
N HIS A 158 4.83 1.39 -10.48
CA HIS A 158 4.04 2.61 -10.60
C HIS A 158 4.66 3.81 -9.88
N TYR A 159 5.27 3.59 -8.71
CA TYR A 159 5.72 4.69 -7.86
C TYR A 159 6.91 4.35 -6.97
N ILE A 160 7.54 5.42 -6.46
CA ILE A 160 8.53 5.37 -5.38
C ILE A 160 8.01 6.23 -4.22
N ALA A 161 7.69 5.59 -3.08
CA ALA A 161 7.24 6.23 -1.86
C ALA A 161 8.41 6.42 -0.89
N SER A 162 8.67 7.67 -0.50
CA SER A 162 9.70 7.98 0.51
C SER A 162 9.07 8.11 1.90
N LEU A 163 9.45 7.21 2.81
CA LEU A 163 9.07 7.26 4.24
C LEU A 163 10.20 7.83 5.11
N LYS A 164 11.24 8.40 4.51
CA LYS A 164 12.42 8.89 5.23
C LYS A 164 12.10 10.04 6.18
N GLU A 165 12.97 10.24 7.15
CA GLU A 165 12.98 11.44 7.99
C GLU A 165 12.99 12.70 7.11
N TYR A 166 12.35 13.76 7.59
CA TYR A 166 12.22 15.01 6.85
C TYR A 166 12.58 16.18 7.77
N ILE A 167 13.43 17.09 7.28
CA ILE A 167 13.66 18.36 7.94
C ILE A 167 12.68 19.36 7.33
N GLY A 168 11.59 19.59 8.05
CA GLY A 168 10.53 20.48 7.62
C GLY A 168 10.92 21.95 7.70
N HIS A 169 9.94 22.81 7.39
CA HIS A 169 10.03 24.24 7.61
C HIS A 169 10.49 24.59 9.03
N GLN A 170 11.26 25.67 9.18
CA GLN A 170 11.87 26.11 10.45
C GLN A 170 12.74 25.03 11.13
N GLN A 171 13.41 24.17 10.34
CA GLN A 171 14.28 23.09 10.85
C GLN A 171 13.55 22.08 11.74
N GLN A 172 12.22 21.99 11.60
CA GLN A 172 11.43 21.07 12.38
C GLN A 172 11.71 19.63 11.95
N LYS A 173 12.16 18.80 12.89
CA LYS A 173 12.35 17.38 12.66
C LYS A 173 11.01 16.64 12.59
N LEU A 174 10.72 16.04 11.43
CA LEU A 174 9.56 15.19 11.18
C LEU A 174 10.00 13.73 11.02
N GLY A 175 9.38 12.84 11.79
CA GLY A 175 9.78 11.45 11.95
C GLY A 175 9.69 10.66 10.65
N SER A 176 10.61 9.71 10.53
CA SER A 176 10.60 8.67 9.49
C SER A 176 9.41 7.72 9.67
N GLY A 177 9.13 6.88 8.68
CA GLY A 177 7.98 5.98 8.66
C GLY A 177 6.64 6.67 8.37
N HIS A 178 6.67 7.89 7.81
CA HIS A 178 5.48 8.62 7.34
C HIS A 178 5.77 9.23 5.96
N LEU A 179 4.82 9.15 5.04
CA LEU A 179 5.03 9.48 3.63
C LEU A 179 5.42 10.95 3.44
N GLY A 180 6.65 11.17 2.98
CA GLY A 180 7.21 12.49 2.71
C GLY A 180 7.01 12.98 1.30
N ASN A 181 7.23 12.11 0.30
CA ASN A 181 7.03 12.39 -1.12
C ASN A 181 6.76 11.09 -1.88
N LEU A 182 6.31 11.24 -3.13
CA LEU A 182 5.97 10.15 -4.02
C LEU A 182 6.43 10.48 -5.44
N THR A 183 7.29 9.65 -6.04
CA THR A 183 7.67 9.77 -7.45
C THR A 183 6.77 8.89 -8.30
N LEU A 184 6.23 9.43 -9.40
CA LEU A 184 5.30 8.74 -10.29
C LEU A 184 6.05 8.23 -11.54
N LYS A 185 6.39 6.94 -11.55
CA LYS A 185 7.32 6.35 -12.55
C LYS A 185 6.73 6.32 -13.97
N GLU A 186 5.43 6.17 -14.07
CA GLU A 186 4.72 6.13 -15.37
C GLU A 186 4.51 7.54 -15.98
N PHE A 187 4.98 8.60 -15.31
CA PHE A 187 4.71 9.99 -15.67
C PHE A 187 6.00 10.82 -15.63
N ASN A 188 7.05 10.37 -16.33
CA ASN A 188 8.35 11.05 -16.41
C ASN A 188 8.95 11.38 -15.02
N ASP A 189 8.77 10.48 -14.06
CA ASP A 189 9.22 10.63 -12.67
C ASP A 189 8.76 11.94 -12.01
N VAL A 190 7.54 12.40 -12.33
CA VAL A 190 6.92 13.52 -11.62
C VAL A 190 6.94 13.26 -10.11
N VAL A 191 7.44 14.22 -9.34
CA VAL A 191 7.55 14.10 -7.88
C VAL A 191 6.45 14.88 -7.20
N LEU A 192 5.56 14.15 -6.53
CA LEU A 192 4.59 14.70 -5.60
C LEU A 192 5.30 15.07 -4.30
N ALA A 193 5.48 16.38 -4.09
CA ALA A 193 6.15 16.94 -2.92
C ALA A 193 5.47 18.23 -2.48
N ARG A 194 5.88 18.71 -1.29
CA ARG A 194 5.54 20.03 -0.77
C ARG A 194 6.83 20.76 -0.40
N LYS A 195 7.37 21.56 -1.33
CA LYS A 195 8.72 22.14 -1.21
C LYS A 195 8.75 23.44 -0.42
N ASP A 196 7.70 24.25 -0.51
CA ASP A 196 7.65 25.55 0.17
C ASP A 196 6.24 25.86 0.75
N PRO A 197 6.04 25.74 2.08
CA PRO A 197 7.03 25.31 3.06
C PRO A 197 7.44 23.85 2.86
N ASN A 198 8.67 23.50 3.22
CA ASN A 198 9.16 22.13 3.12
C ASN A 198 8.39 21.24 4.10
N LEU A 199 7.47 20.40 3.61
CA LEU A 199 6.60 19.54 4.41
C LEU A 199 6.52 18.14 3.80
N LYS A 200 6.10 17.17 4.61
CA LYS A 200 5.69 15.86 4.11
C LYS A 200 4.34 15.99 3.37
N ILE A 201 4.16 15.26 2.28
CA ILE A 201 2.89 15.29 1.54
C ILE A 201 1.74 14.67 2.34
N HIS A 202 1.98 13.65 3.14
CA HIS A 202 0.95 13.11 4.02
C HIS A 202 1.03 13.84 5.36
N TRP A 203 -0.07 14.48 5.73
CA TRP A 203 -0.13 15.35 6.91
C TRP A 203 -1.14 14.87 7.95
N ALA A 204 -1.94 13.84 7.64
CA ALA A 204 -2.90 13.20 8.53
C ALA A 204 -2.32 11.98 9.28
N PRO A 205 -2.92 11.58 10.41
CA PRO A 205 -3.84 12.36 11.23
C PRO A 205 -3.21 13.63 11.80
N ASN A 206 -4.04 14.64 12.09
CA ASN A 206 -3.57 15.88 12.71
C ASN A 206 -4.61 16.59 13.56
N PHE A 207 -4.11 17.43 14.47
CA PHE A 207 -4.90 18.03 15.53
C PHE A 207 -4.23 19.26 16.13
N SER A 208 -5.03 20.12 16.76
CA SER A 208 -4.53 21.20 17.61
C SER A 208 -5.42 21.42 18.83
N LYS A 209 -4.84 22.05 19.86
CA LYS A 209 -5.58 22.63 20.99
C LYS A 209 -5.40 24.14 21.00
N GLU A 210 -6.26 24.82 21.74
CA GLU A 210 -6.02 26.21 22.10
C GLU A 210 -4.66 26.34 22.81
N ASN A 211 -3.91 27.39 22.44
CA ASN A 211 -2.60 27.73 23.02
C ASN A 211 -1.47 26.70 22.78
N LEU A 212 -1.70 25.64 21.99
CA LEU A 212 -0.65 24.69 21.59
C LEU A 212 -0.42 24.73 20.08
N SER A 213 0.84 24.49 19.70
CA SER A 213 1.18 24.31 18.28
C SER A 213 0.46 23.09 17.71
N TYR A 214 0.01 23.23 16.47
CA TYR A 214 -0.55 22.16 15.66
C TYR A 214 0.41 20.98 15.51
N LYS A 215 -0.11 19.74 15.53
CA LYS A 215 0.67 18.50 15.39
C LYS A 215 0.01 17.52 14.43
N THR A 216 0.84 16.62 13.90
CA THR A 216 0.46 15.56 12.96
C THR A 216 1.15 14.26 13.32
N MET A 217 0.75 13.14 12.72
CA MET A 217 1.46 11.88 12.85
C MET A 217 2.94 11.95 12.44
N ALA A 218 3.31 12.86 11.53
CA ALA A 218 4.71 13.09 11.18
C ALA A 218 5.55 13.63 12.35
N HIS A 219 4.93 14.18 13.39
CA HIS A 219 5.64 14.66 14.59
C HIS A 219 5.95 13.54 15.59
N LEU A 220 5.51 12.31 15.34
CA LEU A 220 5.85 11.14 16.15
C LEU A 220 7.30 10.71 15.90
N ASN A 221 8.26 11.40 16.50
CA ASN A 221 9.70 11.14 16.32
C ASN A 221 10.20 9.89 17.06
N SER A 222 9.49 9.49 18.12
CA SER A 222 9.83 8.34 18.97
C SER A 222 8.55 7.53 19.22
N PRO A 223 8.13 6.67 18.27
CA PRO A 223 6.93 5.87 18.43
C PRO A 223 7.04 4.88 19.60
N ASP A 224 6.00 4.79 20.42
CA ASP A 224 5.84 3.83 21.51
C ASP A 224 5.89 2.37 20.99
N SER A 225 5.48 2.14 19.74
CA SER A 225 5.56 0.83 19.10
C SER A 225 5.75 0.93 17.60
N VAL A 226 6.56 0.02 17.06
CA VAL A 226 6.82 -0.13 15.62
C VAL A 226 6.67 -1.59 15.25
N PHE A 227 5.98 -1.85 14.15
CA PHE A 227 5.97 -3.16 13.51
C PHE A 227 6.25 -2.99 12.02
N VAL A 228 7.30 -3.65 11.55
CA VAL A 228 7.64 -3.73 10.13
C VAL A 228 7.41 -5.19 9.73
N SER A 229 6.51 -5.45 8.78
CA SER A 229 6.36 -6.82 8.29
C SER A 229 7.65 -7.27 7.62
N THR A 230 7.88 -8.58 7.60
CA THR A 230 8.94 -9.21 6.80
C THR A 230 8.94 -8.64 5.38
N LYS A 231 10.09 -8.12 4.94
CA LYS A 231 10.31 -7.65 3.57
C LYS A 231 10.13 -8.87 2.66
N GLY A 232 9.03 -8.95 1.93
CA GLY A 232 8.77 -10.01 0.97
C GLY A 232 8.33 -9.44 -0.36
N PRO A 233 8.26 -10.29 -1.40
CA PRO A 233 8.13 -9.85 -2.78
C PRO A 233 6.75 -9.21 -3.07
N TYR A 234 5.69 -9.64 -2.40
CA TYR A 234 4.33 -9.20 -2.74
C TYR A 234 3.84 -8.01 -1.94
N TYR A 235 4.32 -7.90 -0.70
CA TYR A 235 3.70 -7.07 0.31
C TYR A 235 4.73 -6.47 1.24
N PHE A 236 4.54 -5.19 1.55
CA PHE A 236 5.26 -4.52 2.62
C PHE A 236 4.28 -3.74 3.49
N SER A 237 4.43 -3.83 4.80
CA SER A 237 3.68 -3.00 5.74
C SER A 237 4.54 -2.43 6.83
N LEU A 238 4.17 -1.21 7.22
CA LEU A 238 4.77 -0.48 8.30
C LEU A 238 3.67 0.04 9.21
N PHE A 239 3.67 -0.41 10.45
CA PHE A 239 2.81 0.09 11.52
C PHE A 239 3.63 0.87 12.54
N ARG A 240 3.06 1.98 13.01
CA ARG A 240 3.61 2.83 14.06
C ARG A 240 2.51 3.27 14.99
N SER A 241 2.81 3.31 16.27
CA SER A 241 1.92 3.80 17.32
C SER A 241 2.68 4.70 18.29
N GLY A 242 2.00 5.70 18.84
CA GLY A 242 2.52 6.44 20.00
C GLY A 242 1.82 7.77 20.24
N ARG A 243 2.41 8.53 21.16
CA ARG A 243 1.90 9.83 21.61
C ARG A 243 2.84 10.95 21.20
N ILE A 244 2.29 12.16 21.10
CA ILE A 244 3.04 13.36 20.73
C ILE A 244 3.13 14.28 21.93
N LYS A 245 4.31 14.86 22.18
CA LYS A 245 4.53 15.82 23.27
C LYS A 245 3.56 17.01 23.17
N GLY A 246 2.89 17.34 24.28
CA GLY A 246 1.79 18.31 24.40
C GLY A 246 0.39 17.73 24.09
N TYR A 247 0.33 16.50 23.61
CA TYR A 247 -0.89 15.80 23.20
C TYR A 247 -0.90 14.35 23.73
N GLU A 248 -0.37 14.14 24.93
CA GLU A 248 -0.13 12.82 25.54
C GLU A 248 -1.42 12.02 25.77
N LYS A 249 -2.56 12.71 25.84
CA LYS A 249 -3.89 12.11 25.98
C LYS A 249 -4.40 11.45 24.69
N ILE A 250 -3.73 11.68 23.56
CA ILE A 250 -4.10 11.16 22.24
C ILE A 250 -3.09 10.11 21.82
N LEU A 251 -3.54 8.86 21.71
CA LEU A 251 -2.79 7.77 21.10
C LEU A 251 -3.06 7.75 19.60
N LEU A 252 -1.99 7.77 18.80
CA LEU A 252 -2.08 7.63 17.35
C LEU A 252 -1.60 6.26 16.92
N ASN A 253 -2.33 5.70 15.97
CA ASN A 253 -1.96 4.50 15.24
C ASN A 253 -1.97 4.81 13.74
N GLY A 254 -0.96 4.33 13.01
CA GLY A 254 -0.99 4.40 11.56
C GLY A 254 -0.25 3.23 10.91
N LYS A 255 -0.81 2.73 9.82
CA LYS A 255 -0.32 1.56 9.09
C LYS A 255 -0.32 1.81 7.60
N TYR A 256 0.85 1.78 6.98
CA TYR A 256 0.98 1.71 5.53
C TYR A 256 1.03 0.26 5.05
N ARG A 257 0.48 0.03 3.85
CA ARG A 257 0.60 -1.23 3.11
C ARG A 257 0.85 -0.94 1.64
N PHE A 258 1.92 -1.53 1.12
CA PHE A 258 2.36 -1.43 -0.25
C PHE A 258 2.34 -2.82 -0.88
N TYR A 259 2.08 -2.87 -2.17
CA TYR A 259 1.86 -4.11 -2.90
C TYR A 259 2.63 -4.09 -4.22
N ALA A 260 3.16 -5.24 -4.61
CA ALA A 260 3.70 -5.44 -5.95
C ALA A 260 2.59 -5.28 -7.00
N GLY A 261 2.89 -4.59 -8.11
CA GLY A 261 2.05 -4.47 -9.29
C GLY A 261 0.76 -3.65 -9.16
N LEU A 262 0.48 -3.03 -8.00
CA LEU A 262 -0.72 -2.22 -7.79
C LEU A 262 -0.42 -0.71 -7.77
N PRO A 263 -1.26 0.13 -8.38
CA PRO A 263 -1.02 1.57 -8.53
C PRO A 263 -1.47 2.38 -7.30
N TYR A 264 -1.65 1.72 -6.17
CA TYR A 264 -2.06 2.35 -4.92
C TYR A 264 -1.32 1.74 -3.73
N PHE A 265 -1.35 2.47 -2.62
CA PHE A 265 -1.00 1.96 -1.30
C PHE A 265 -2.17 2.22 -0.35
N ILE A 266 -2.26 1.43 0.73
CA ILE A 266 -3.30 1.61 1.75
C ILE A 266 -2.66 2.28 2.96
N PHE A 267 -3.37 3.25 3.52
CA PHE A 267 -3.09 3.78 4.85
C PHE A 267 -4.31 3.59 5.75
N GLU A 268 -4.06 3.03 6.92
CA GLU A 268 -5.03 2.96 8.00
C GLU A 268 -4.56 3.85 9.15
N SER A 269 -5.48 4.59 9.76
CA SER A 269 -5.20 5.41 10.93
C SER A 269 -6.27 5.24 12.00
N GLU A 270 -5.86 5.38 13.25
CA GLU A 270 -6.74 5.52 14.41
C GLU A 270 -6.22 6.64 15.29
N ILE A 271 -7.14 7.51 15.71
CA ILE A 271 -6.92 8.52 16.75
C ILE A 271 -7.74 8.09 17.95
N HIS A 272 -7.10 7.79 19.09
CA HIS A 272 -7.78 7.34 20.30
C HIS A 272 -7.48 8.28 21.47
N PHE A 273 -8.54 8.84 22.06
CA PHE A 273 -8.46 9.68 23.26
C PHE A 273 -8.41 8.79 24.50
N THR A 274 -7.24 8.69 25.13
CA THR A 274 -7.02 7.85 26.32
C THR A 274 -7.49 8.52 27.62
N GLU A 275 -7.72 9.84 27.57
CA GLU A 275 -8.28 10.68 28.63
C GLU A 275 -9.17 11.76 28.01
N ASN A 276 -9.98 12.43 28.84
CA ASN A 276 -10.74 13.60 28.41
C ASN A 276 -9.77 14.72 28.00
N ASP A 277 -10.03 15.32 26.84
CA ASP A 277 -9.19 16.39 26.30
C ASP A 277 -10.04 17.34 25.46
N SER A 278 -9.52 18.54 25.19
CA SER A 278 -10.21 19.51 24.34
C SER A 278 -9.35 19.86 23.14
N VAL A 279 -9.94 19.76 21.94
CA VAL A 279 -9.27 20.08 20.68
C VAL A 279 -10.11 21.07 19.89
N ASN A 280 -9.46 22.04 19.23
CA ASN A 280 -10.15 22.97 18.33
C ASN A 280 -10.09 22.51 16.86
N LEU A 281 -9.26 21.49 16.58
CA LEU A 281 -9.07 20.92 15.27
C LEU A 281 -8.74 19.44 15.41
N LEU A 282 -9.43 18.61 14.64
CA LEU A 282 -9.13 17.20 14.43
C LEU A 282 -9.39 16.85 12.97
N ARG A 283 -8.38 16.33 12.27
CA ARG A 283 -8.46 15.98 10.85
C ARG A 283 -7.77 14.65 10.56
N ASN A 284 -8.20 14.07 9.46
CA ASN A 284 -7.63 12.86 8.86
C ASN A 284 -7.69 12.99 7.32
N ASP A 285 -7.25 11.97 6.57
CA ASP A 285 -7.26 11.95 5.10
C ASP A 285 -6.76 13.27 4.50
N GLU A 286 -5.52 13.65 4.83
CA GLU A 286 -4.90 14.91 4.41
C GLU A 286 -3.63 14.68 3.59
N MET A 287 -3.65 15.16 2.35
CA MET A 287 -2.51 15.18 1.44
C MET A 287 -2.25 16.62 0.95
N THR A 288 -1.03 17.11 1.18
CA THR A 288 -0.57 18.45 0.79
C THR A 288 0.48 18.39 -0.30
N MET A 289 0.31 19.22 -1.32
CA MET A 289 1.14 19.15 -2.52
C MET A 289 1.38 20.53 -3.13
N ASP A 290 2.49 20.66 -3.85
CA ASP A 290 2.76 21.81 -4.72
C ASP A 290 1.80 21.84 -5.92
N SER A 291 1.85 22.94 -6.68
CA SER A 291 0.93 23.26 -7.77
C SER A 291 1.12 22.39 -9.02
N LEU A 292 0.86 21.08 -8.91
CA LEU A 292 1.04 20.08 -9.98
C LEU A 292 -0.26 19.67 -10.68
N PHE A 293 -1.40 19.83 -10.01
CA PHE A 293 -2.71 19.43 -10.56
C PHE A 293 -3.49 20.65 -10.98
N THR A 294 -4.33 20.49 -12.01
CA THR A 294 -5.16 21.57 -12.52
C THR A 294 -6.61 21.48 -12.05
N HIS A 295 -7.07 20.30 -11.63
CA HIS A 295 -8.46 20.06 -11.27
C HIS A 295 -8.61 19.13 -10.06
N ILE A 296 -9.75 19.24 -9.39
CA ILE A 296 -10.27 18.31 -8.38
C ILE A 296 -11.51 17.63 -8.96
N ALA A 297 -11.68 16.35 -8.66
CA ALA A 297 -12.93 15.64 -8.92
C ALA A 297 -13.36 14.76 -7.76
N PHE A 298 -14.67 14.68 -7.57
CA PHE A 298 -15.35 13.92 -6.53
C PHE A 298 -16.79 13.61 -6.97
N PRO A 299 -17.42 12.56 -6.45
CA PRO A 299 -18.81 12.26 -6.75
C PRO A 299 -19.73 13.25 -6.04
N LYS A 300 -20.92 13.45 -6.61
CA LYS A 300 -22.03 14.19 -6.01
C LYS A 300 -23.20 13.24 -5.80
N ALA A 301 -24.09 13.61 -4.88
CA ALA A 301 -25.39 12.94 -4.72
C ALA A 301 -26.06 12.72 -6.10
N GLY A 302 -26.50 11.47 -6.34
CA GLY A 302 -27.05 11.06 -7.64
C GLY A 302 -26.04 10.43 -8.62
N GLY A 303 -24.77 10.27 -8.23
CA GLY A 303 -23.78 9.50 -8.97
C GLY A 303 -23.06 10.25 -10.09
N THR A 304 -23.32 11.55 -10.25
CA THR A 304 -22.56 12.41 -11.16
C THR A 304 -21.19 12.74 -10.57
N THR A 305 -20.17 12.89 -11.42
CA THR A 305 -18.85 13.38 -10.98
C THR A 305 -18.79 14.89 -11.16
N VAL A 306 -18.42 15.62 -10.11
CA VAL A 306 -18.07 17.04 -10.17
C VAL A 306 -16.61 17.18 -10.54
N HIS A 307 -16.29 18.10 -11.45
CA HIS A 307 -14.94 18.48 -11.84
C HIS A 307 -14.80 19.99 -11.69
N LEU A 308 -13.81 20.45 -10.92
CA LEU A 308 -13.58 21.88 -10.71
C LEU A 308 -12.11 22.24 -10.96
N PRO A 309 -11.81 23.37 -11.63
CA PRO A 309 -10.45 23.87 -11.79
C PRO A 309 -9.90 24.40 -10.45
N LEU A 310 -8.74 23.90 -10.00
CA LEU A 310 -8.22 24.13 -8.65
C LEU A 310 -7.78 25.57 -8.34
N TYR A 311 -7.51 26.37 -9.36
CA TYR A 311 -6.96 27.73 -9.24
C TYR A 311 -7.91 28.83 -9.64
N ASP A 312 -9.15 28.48 -10.03
CA ASP A 312 -10.17 29.49 -10.30
C ASP A 312 -10.76 29.96 -8.96
N GLU A 313 -10.90 31.28 -8.78
CA GLU A 313 -11.44 31.87 -7.55
C GLU A 313 -12.88 31.38 -7.25
N SER A 314 -13.65 31.16 -8.31
CA SER A 314 -15.02 30.62 -8.22
C SER A 314 -15.04 29.21 -7.62
N THR A 315 -14.00 28.40 -7.80
CA THR A 315 -13.93 27.04 -7.25
C THR A 315 -13.85 27.04 -5.73
N MET A 316 -13.06 27.93 -5.14
CA MET A 316 -12.96 28.01 -3.67
C MET A 316 -14.28 28.52 -3.07
N THR A 317 -14.87 29.54 -3.69
CA THR A 317 -16.19 30.05 -3.28
C THR A 317 -17.25 28.94 -3.34
N TYR A 318 -17.32 28.21 -4.46
CA TYR A 318 -18.25 27.09 -4.62
C TYR A 318 -18.06 26.02 -3.54
N LEU A 319 -16.82 25.65 -3.23
CA LEU A 319 -16.52 24.60 -2.24
C LEU A 319 -16.72 25.04 -0.79
N ASP A 320 -16.64 26.34 -0.48
CA ASP A 320 -17.00 26.86 0.84
C ASP A 320 -18.53 26.91 1.03
N GLU A 321 -19.30 27.21 -0.02
CA GLU A 321 -20.77 27.16 -0.02
C GLU A 321 -21.33 25.73 -0.11
N ASN A 322 -20.61 24.84 -0.80
CA ASN A 322 -21.01 23.46 -1.07
C ASN A 322 -19.88 22.50 -0.64
N PRO A 323 -19.64 22.36 0.68
CA PRO A 323 -18.58 21.53 1.18
C PRO A 323 -18.77 20.08 0.75
N ILE A 324 -17.66 19.44 0.36
CA ILE A 324 -17.65 18.01 0.02
C ILE A 324 -17.97 17.23 1.30
N PRO A 325 -18.97 16.34 1.33
CA PRO A 325 -19.26 15.53 2.50
C PRO A 325 -18.03 14.78 3.02
N ASP A 326 -17.96 14.58 4.34
CA ASP A 326 -16.85 13.87 4.95
C ASP A 326 -16.79 12.42 4.48
N ASP A 327 -17.92 11.80 4.18
CA ASP A 327 -18.05 10.40 3.79
C ASP A 327 -18.08 10.12 2.28
N GLU A 328 -17.83 11.12 1.42
CA GLU A 328 -17.74 10.88 -0.03
C GLU A 328 -16.75 9.75 -0.32
N PRO A 329 -17.07 8.79 -1.20
CA PRO A 329 -16.33 7.53 -1.31
C PRO A 329 -14.93 7.68 -1.89
N TRP A 330 -14.69 8.72 -2.67
CA TRP A 330 -13.39 9.03 -3.25
C TRP A 330 -13.31 10.49 -3.67
N LEU A 331 -12.08 10.98 -3.80
CA LEU A 331 -11.77 12.25 -4.44
C LEU A 331 -10.37 12.16 -5.04
N PHE A 332 -10.07 12.96 -6.05
CA PHE A 332 -8.73 12.99 -6.63
C PHE A 332 -8.42 14.34 -7.25
N PHE A 333 -7.15 14.72 -7.15
CA PHE A 333 -6.60 15.76 -7.98
C PHE A 333 -6.07 15.15 -9.29
N TYR A 334 -6.20 15.88 -10.39
CA TYR A 334 -5.61 15.48 -11.66
C TYR A 334 -5.05 16.66 -12.44
N ASN A 335 -4.03 16.37 -13.24
CA ASN A 335 -3.51 17.28 -14.24
C ASN A 335 -4.09 16.90 -15.60
N LYS A 336 -4.98 17.76 -16.11
CA LYS A 336 -5.63 17.56 -17.41
C LYS A 336 -4.65 17.50 -18.58
N HIS A 337 -3.52 18.20 -18.50
CA HIS A 337 -2.56 18.31 -19.61
C HIS A 337 -1.51 17.19 -19.56
N GLU A 338 -0.98 16.91 -18.37
CA GLU A 338 0.02 15.85 -18.15
C GLU A 338 -0.61 14.46 -17.97
N SER A 339 -1.95 14.39 -18.00
CA SER A 339 -2.74 13.16 -18.00
C SER A 339 -2.51 12.23 -16.79
N PHE A 340 -2.20 12.76 -15.61
CA PHE A 340 -2.05 11.96 -14.39
C PHE A 340 -2.96 12.43 -13.25
N ALA A 341 -3.25 11.53 -12.32
CA ALA A 341 -4.07 11.78 -11.15
C ALA A 341 -3.46 11.17 -9.88
N PHE A 342 -3.79 11.78 -8.74
CA PHE A 342 -3.56 11.25 -7.41
C PHE A 342 -4.79 11.48 -6.55
N GLY A 343 -5.25 10.44 -5.86
CA GLY A 343 -6.50 10.53 -5.10
C GLY A 343 -6.58 9.58 -3.92
N SER A 344 -7.66 9.75 -3.17
CA SER A 344 -8.02 8.96 -2.00
C SER A 344 -9.31 8.19 -2.31
N ILE A 345 -9.29 6.87 -2.11
CA ILE A 345 -10.45 5.98 -2.10
C ILE A 345 -10.71 5.60 -0.64
N ARG A 346 -11.87 5.99 -0.11
CA ARG A 346 -12.21 5.85 1.30
C ARG A 346 -12.91 4.52 1.54
N LEU A 347 -12.20 3.60 2.19
CA LEU A 347 -12.61 2.20 2.34
C LEU A 347 -13.36 1.97 3.64
N HIS A 348 -12.91 2.63 4.72
CA HIS A 348 -13.50 2.55 6.05
C HIS A 348 -13.45 3.92 6.73
N TYR A 349 -14.54 4.25 7.43
CA TYR A 349 -14.70 5.46 8.20
C TYR A 349 -15.61 5.15 9.39
N ASP A 350 -15.05 5.21 10.60
CA ASP A 350 -15.77 4.90 11.83
C ASP A 350 -15.30 5.84 12.95
N ASN A 351 -16.24 6.64 13.47
CA ASN A 351 -15.98 7.57 14.56
C ASN A 351 -16.63 7.11 15.86
N LYS A 352 -16.80 5.80 16.08
CA LYS A 352 -17.38 5.28 17.32
C LYS A 352 -16.36 5.18 18.45
N ASN A 353 -16.80 5.48 19.66
CA ASN A 353 -16.01 5.32 20.88
C ASN A 353 -15.83 3.82 21.22
N VAL A 354 -15.10 3.52 22.30
CA VAL A 354 -14.85 2.14 22.76
C VAL A 354 -16.11 1.37 23.21
N TYR A 355 -17.23 2.06 23.43
CA TYR A 355 -18.52 1.48 23.82
C TYR A 355 -19.51 1.37 22.64
N GLY A 356 -19.17 1.91 21.46
CA GLY A 356 -19.98 1.85 20.24
C GLY A 356 -20.83 3.11 19.95
N ASP A 357 -20.86 4.08 20.85
CA ASP A 357 -21.53 5.37 20.62
C ASP A 357 -20.68 6.29 19.76
N ASP A 358 -21.28 7.31 19.17
CA ASP A 358 -20.56 8.24 18.31
C ASP A 358 -19.62 9.16 19.12
N SER A 359 -18.37 9.29 18.66
CA SER A 359 -17.40 10.24 19.19
C SER A 359 -17.77 11.67 18.73
N PRO A 360 -17.47 12.70 19.53
CA PRO A 360 -17.82 14.08 19.18
C PRO A 360 -17.21 14.53 17.85
N THR A 361 -18.03 15.11 16.98
CA THR A 361 -17.57 15.79 15.77
C THR A 361 -18.16 17.19 15.72
N PHE A 362 -17.53 18.11 14.99
CA PHE A 362 -18.07 19.45 14.79
C PHE A 362 -17.65 20.01 13.44
N ASN A 363 -18.65 20.41 12.64
CA ASN A 363 -18.47 20.90 11.27
C ASN A 363 -17.63 19.94 10.41
N LYS A 364 -18.06 18.68 10.36
CA LYS A 364 -17.38 17.63 9.59
C LYS A 364 -17.64 17.80 8.10
N HIS A 365 -16.56 17.78 7.31
CA HIS A 365 -16.59 17.84 5.85
C HIS A 365 -15.19 17.57 5.30
N THR A 366 -15.09 17.32 4.02
CA THR A 366 -13.83 17.37 3.29
C THR A 366 -13.62 18.78 2.75
N LYS A 367 -12.48 19.40 3.04
CA LYS A 367 -12.14 20.73 2.51
C LYS A 367 -10.98 20.66 1.55
N ILE A 368 -11.11 21.34 0.41
CA ILE A 368 -9.98 21.73 -0.44
C ILE A 368 -9.50 23.09 0.02
N THR A 369 -8.20 23.22 0.29
CA THR A 369 -7.63 24.44 0.87
C THR A 369 -6.46 24.93 0.02
N ALA A 370 -6.46 26.24 -0.24
CA ALA A 370 -5.30 26.94 -0.77
C ALA A 370 -4.25 27.12 0.34
N SER A 371 -3.00 26.83 0.01
CA SER A 371 -1.84 27.02 0.87
C SER A 371 -0.85 27.99 0.22
N ALA A 372 0.22 28.35 0.94
CA ALA A 372 1.30 29.20 0.43
C ALA A 372 1.85 28.69 -0.92
N ASN A 373 2.40 29.58 -1.75
CA ASN A 373 3.06 29.20 -3.02
C ASN A 373 2.20 28.31 -3.93
N ASN A 374 0.91 28.62 -4.04
CA ASN A 374 -0.07 27.85 -4.82
C ASN A 374 -0.22 26.38 -4.41
N GLY A 375 0.21 26.01 -3.20
CA GLY A 375 -0.05 24.69 -2.66
C GLY A 375 -1.56 24.41 -2.61
N ARG A 376 -1.93 23.16 -2.86
CA ARG A 376 -3.30 22.66 -2.71
C ARG A 376 -3.27 21.40 -1.87
N TYR A 377 -4.26 21.28 -1.02
CA TYR A 377 -4.44 20.09 -0.20
C TYR A 377 -5.91 19.82 0.03
N TRP A 378 -6.24 18.55 0.19
CA TRP A 378 -7.51 18.15 0.78
C TRP A 378 -7.27 17.71 2.22
N ASN A 379 -8.29 17.84 3.06
CA ASN A 379 -8.33 17.27 4.40
C ASN A 379 -9.76 16.90 4.77
N ARG A 380 -9.94 15.78 5.47
CA ARG A 380 -11.21 15.48 6.14
C ARG A 380 -11.20 16.08 7.53
N ARG A 381 -12.14 16.97 7.79
CA ARG A 381 -12.34 17.62 9.09
C ARG A 381 -13.33 16.81 9.90
N LEU A 382 -12.94 16.49 11.13
CA LEU A 382 -13.78 15.79 12.12
C LEU A 382 -14.24 16.78 13.19
N ILE A 383 -13.33 17.66 13.62
CA ILE A 383 -13.61 18.81 14.49
C ILE A 383 -12.92 20.03 13.87
N HIS A 384 -13.65 21.13 13.68
CA HIS A 384 -13.08 22.34 13.09
C HIS A 384 -13.72 23.64 13.62
N ASN A 385 -12.90 24.63 13.96
CA ASN A 385 -13.31 25.98 14.38
C ASN A 385 -14.20 26.03 15.63
N LYS A 386 -14.10 25.01 16.49
CA LYS A 386 -14.73 25.02 17.82
C LYS A 386 -13.92 24.17 18.78
N ASN A 387 -13.58 24.75 19.93
CA ASN A 387 -13.00 23.98 21.02
C ASN A 387 -14.03 22.95 21.50
N THR A 388 -13.71 21.68 21.32
CA THR A 388 -14.63 20.56 21.52
C THR A 388 -14.03 19.63 22.56
N LEU A 389 -14.77 19.41 23.65
CA LEU A 389 -14.42 18.39 24.64
C LEU A 389 -14.63 17.01 24.02
N VAL A 390 -13.56 16.22 23.96
CA VAL A 390 -13.56 14.85 23.47
C VAL A 390 -13.36 13.93 24.67
N PRO A 391 -14.38 13.11 25.04
CA PRO A 391 -14.28 12.19 26.15
C PRO A 391 -13.24 11.09 25.92
N LYS A 392 -12.69 10.60 27.03
CA LYS A 392 -11.93 9.35 27.09
C LYS A 392 -12.69 8.22 26.39
N GLY A 393 -11.97 7.43 25.61
CA GLY A 393 -12.50 6.32 24.83
C GLY A 393 -13.03 6.71 23.46
N SER A 394 -13.07 8.00 23.10
CA SER A 394 -13.41 8.43 21.73
C SER A 394 -12.37 7.91 20.73
N LYS A 395 -12.83 7.43 19.57
CA LYS A 395 -11.96 6.95 18.48
C LYS A 395 -12.41 7.48 17.13
N TYR A 396 -11.43 7.66 16.24
CA TYR A 396 -11.63 8.09 14.86
C TYR A 396 -10.75 7.23 13.95
N ASN A 397 -11.38 6.33 13.22
CA ASN A 397 -10.74 5.24 12.49
C ASN A 397 -10.99 5.39 10.99
N GLU A 398 -9.91 5.36 10.21
CA GLU A 398 -9.98 5.49 8.76
C GLU A 398 -9.09 4.48 8.04
N LYS A 399 -9.54 4.10 6.85
CA LYS A 399 -8.76 3.33 5.88
C LYS A 399 -8.96 3.93 4.51
N ASN A 400 -7.88 4.40 3.91
CA ASN A 400 -7.87 4.99 2.58
C ASN A 400 -6.88 4.24 1.69
N ALA A 401 -7.25 4.01 0.44
CA ALA A 401 -6.30 3.65 -0.61
C ALA A 401 -5.93 4.93 -1.37
N TYR A 402 -4.65 5.27 -1.36
CA TYR A 402 -4.12 6.40 -2.13
C TYR A 402 -3.62 5.89 -3.46
N ILE A 403 -4.24 6.34 -4.54
CA ILE A 403 -4.08 5.81 -5.89
C ILE A 403 -3.46 6.83 -6.83
N ILE A 404 -2.60 6.34 -7.72
CA ILE A 404 -1.96 7.10 -8.80
C ILE A 404 -2.40 6.46 -10.11
N TYR A 405 -2.78 7.25 -11.11
CA TYR A 405 -3.16 6.67 -12.40
C TYR A 405 -3.12 7.67 -13.54
N LYS A 406 -3.07 7.14 -14.76
CA LYS A 406 -3.26 7.92 -15.99
C LYS A 406 -4.75 8.18 -16.17
N ILE A 407 -5.14 9.43 -16.36
CA ILE A 407 -6.54 9.77 -16.59
C ILE A 407 -6.97 9.34 -18.01
N ASP A 408 -8.24 8.97 -18.13
CA ASP A 408 -8.93 8.90 -19.42
C ASP A 408 -9.48 10.30 -19.71
N GLU A 409 -9.11 10.90 -20.85
CA GLU A 409 -9.50 12.28 -21.18
C GLU A 409 -11.02 12.48 -21.25
N LYS A 410 -11.77 11.43 -21.60
CA LYS A 410 -13.23 11.47 -21.71
C LYS A 410 -13.91 11.25 -20.35
N ASP A 411 -13.31 10.42 -19.49
CA ASP A 411 -13.78 10.19 -18.13
C ASP A 411 -12.60 10.07 -17.15
N PRO A 412 -12.11 11.20 -16.60
CA PRO A 412 -10.98 11.17 -15.66
C PRO A 412 -11.25 10.35 -14.39
N ALA A 413 -12.52 10.06 -14.08
CA ALA A 413 -12.91 9.28 -12.91
C ALA A 413 -12.96 7.76 -13.17
N LYS A 414 -12.82 7.32 -14.43
CA LYS A 414 -12.94 5.90 -14.82
C LYS A 414 -12.07 4.97 -13.99
N THR A 415 -10.79 5.30 -13.82
CA THR A 415 -9.85 4.44 -13.09
C THR A 415 -10.10 4.42 -11.59
N ILE A 416 -10.38 5.57 -10.97
CA ILE A 416 -10.67 5.58 -9.53
C ILE A 416 -11.99 4.85 -9.21
N LYS A 417 -13.01 4.97 -10.07
CA LYS A 417 -14.27 4.20 -9.98
C LYS A 417 -14.00 2.70 -10.10
N TYR A 418 -13.18 2.29 -11.09
CA TYR A 418 -12.77 0.89 -11.28
C TYR A 418 -12.15 0.29 -10.01
N PHE A 419 -11.24 1.01 -9.36
CA PHE A 419 -10.59 0.53 -8.13
C PHE A 419 -11.50 0.63 -6.91
N TYR A 420 -12.32 1.67 -6.80
CA TYR A 420 -13.29 1.84 -5.71
C TYR A 420 -14.24 0.65 -5.61
N GLU A 421 -14.84 0.23 -6.73
CA GLU A 421 -15.77 -0.91 -6.76
C GLU A 421 -15.11 -2.21 -6.27
N ARG A 422 -13.87 -2.46 -6.71
CA ARG A 422 -13.12 -3.68 -6.36
C ARG A 422 -12.64 -3.67 -4.91
N LEU A 423 -12.18 -2.54 -4.42
CA LEU A 423 -11.65 -2.39 -3.06
C LEU A 423 -12.76 -2.40 -2.00
N LYS A 424 -13.96 -1.87 -2.31
CA LYS A 424 -15.11 -1.92 -1.39
C LYS A 424 -15.73 -3.31 -1.31
N LYS A 425 -15.53 -4.13 -2.32
CA LYS A 425 -16.12 -5.46 -2.43
C LYS A 425 -15.02 -6.50 -2.70
N PRO A 426 -14.18 -6.82 -1.71
CA PRO A 426 -13.11 -7.80 -1.88
C PRO A 426 -13.69 -9.19 -2.20
N VAL A 427 -12.87 -10.06 -2.79
CA VAL A 427 -13.26 -11.45 -3.01
C VAL A 427 -13.51 -12.19 -1.69
N LYS A 428 -14.36 -13.21 -1.73
CA LYS A 428 -14.62 -14.06 -0.55
C LYS A 428 -13.64 -15.21 -0.52
N VAL A 429 -12.93 -15.38 0.59
CA VAL A 429 -12.07 -16.53 0.85
C VAL A 429 -12.78 -17.46 1.83
N LYS A 430 -12.98 -18.71 1.42
CA LYS A 430 -13.56 -19.78 2.25
C LYS A 430 -12.52 -20.88 2.45
N TYR A 431 -12.48 -21.44 3.65
CA TYR A 431 -11.65 -22.59 3.98
C TYR A 431 -12.47 -23.85 3.78
N THR A 432 -11.93 -24.84 3.08
CA THR A 432 -12.59 -26.13 2.83
C THR A 432 -11.82 -27.23 3.53
N HIS A 433 -12.56 -28.17 4.11
CA HIS A 433 -12.02 -29.34 4.82
C HIS A 433 -11.90 -30.53 3.89
#